data_AF-A0A954W424-F1
#
_entry.id   AF-A0A954W424-F1
#
_cell.length_a   1.000
_cell.length_b   1.000
_cell.length_c   1.000
_cell.angle_alpha   90.00
_cell.angle_beta   90.00
_cell.angle_gamma   90.00
#
_symmetry.space_group_name_H-M   'P 1'
#
loop_
_entity.id
_entity.type
_entity.pdbx_description
1 polymer ?
#
loop_
_entity_poly.entity_id
_entity_poly.type
_entity_poly.pdbx_seq_one_letter_code
_entity_poly.pdbx_strand_id
1 'polypeptide(L)'
;MLLTILAIIVAASLLTVATAGEFGSQRHWHRAVHATLGATAILVSCGLACVTTAAASEKTELAPAAKEESTADTTVVDEKPAASAGSPTTDEDASAANPASETATAARTTKSAAADEPTIYTGPVYPADRPTWVTEPNVTRGDTHTVVVDSGPCYSRQECLAALDAALKKSVDAYVDEYLNVNGAASHVNLSLNQIRTELVDPERHYAGTVEFSFGPMREEYRQLRFTREFREGLDDRWREVVARNRLLKTGLGAGGVLMMLAVVCGYFKADTATRGYYSGRLQFGAAAAILTLVIAGAVVAGWIPRL
;
A
#
# COMPACT_ATOMS: atom_id res chain seq x y z
N MET A 1 23.37 30.96 1.52
CA MET A 1 22.35 31.29 0.51
C MET A 1 22.43 30.44 -0.76
N LEU A 2 23.59 30.28 -1.40
CA LEU A 2 23.67 29.49 -2.65
C LEU A 2 23.29 28.02 -2.46
N LEU A 3 23.70 27.42 -1.34
CA LEU A 3 23.36 26.06 -0.92
C LEU A 3 21.86 25.86 -0.65
N THR A 4 21.19 26.86 -0.06
CA THR A 4 19.75 26.80 0.21
C THR A 4 18.93 26.92 -1.06
N ILE A 5 19.35 27.76 -2.01
CA ILE A 5 18.72 27.89 -3.32
C ILE A 5 18.86 26.58 -4.11
N LEU A 6 20.05 25.97 -4.08
CA LEU A 6 20.30 24.70 -4.75
C LEU A 6 19.47 23.56 -4.14
N ALA A 7 19.32 23.52 -2.81
CA ALA A 7 18.45 22.57 -2.13
C ALA A 7 16.97 22.72 -2.52
N ILE A 8 16.47 23.95 -2.67
CA ILE A 8 15.09 24.22 -3.10
C ILE A 8 14.88 23.77 -4.55
N ILE A 9 15.83 24.06 -5.45
CA ILE A 9 15.74 23.64 -6.87
C ILE A 9 15.73 22.12 -6.97
N VAL A 10 16.59 21.42 -6.21
CA VAL A 10 16.62 19.96 -6.21
C VAL A 10 15.33 19.38 -5.63
N ALA A 11 14.81 19.93 -4.53
CA ALA A 11 13.54 19.50 -3.95
C ALA A 11 12.36 19.70 -4.92
N ALA A 12 12.30 20.85 -5.60
CA ALA A 12 11.28 21.12 -6.61
C ALA A 12 11.38 20.15 -7.80
N SER A 13 12.60 19.87 -8.26
CA SER A 13 12.86 18.94 -9.36
C SER A 13 12.41 17.52 -9.03
N LEU A 14 12.74 17.04 -7.82
CA LEU A 14 12.34 15.73 -7.31
C LEU A 14 10.82 15.61 -7.16
N LEU A 15 10.14 16.68 -6.74
CA LEU A 15 8.69 16.72 -6.64
C LEU A 15 8.01 16.63 -8.01
N THR A 16 8.55 17.29 -9.04
CA THR A 16 8.07 17.14 -10.43
C THR A 16 8.28 15.73 -10.99
N VAL A 17 9.41 15.09 -10.68
CA VAL A 17 9.68 13.72 -11.14
C VAL A 17 8.76 12.71 -10.44
N ALA A 18 8.52 12.89 -9.14
CA ALA A 18 7.61 12.04 -8.37
C ALA A 18 6.16 12.12 -8.87
N THR A 19 5.71 13.29 -9.32
CA THR A 19 4.35 13.49 -9.85
C THR A 19 4.19 13.02 -11.30
N ALA A 20 5.26 13.01 -12.09
CA ALA A 20 5.23 12.55 -13.49
C ALA A 20 5.17 11.01 -13.65
N GLY A 21 5.50 10.24 -12.61
CA GLY A 21 5.52 8.77 -12.62
C GLY A 21 4.16 8.09 -12.81
N GLU A 22 3.04 8.80 -12.66
CA GLU A 22 1.69 8.21 -12.65
C GLU A 22 0.96 8.24 -14.00
N PHE A 23 1.54 8.85 -15.04
CA PHE A 23 0.99 8.75 -16.38
C PHE A 23 1.45 7.44 -17.02
N GLY A 24 0.60 6.40 -16.92
CA GLY A 24 0.80 5.00 -17.32
C GLY A 24 1.10 4.71 -18.80
N SER A 25 1.66 5.66 -19.55
CA SER A 25 2.22 5.44 -20.88
C SER A 25 3.69 5.82 -20.86
N GLN A 26 4.54 4.80 -20.90
CA GLN A 26 6.00 4.90 -20.92
C GLN A 26 6.52 5.88 -22.00
N ARG A 27 5.77 6.08 -23.10
CA ARG A 27 6.10 7.03 -24.18
C ARG A 27 5.90 8.50 -23.79
N HIS A 28 4.95 8.82 -22.93
CA HIS A 28 4.74 10.20 -22.46
C HIS A 28 5.76 10.58 -21.38
N TRP A 29 6.26 9.59 -20.64
CA TRP A 29 7.25 9.78 -19.59
C TRP A 29 8.56 10.37 -20.12
N HIS A 30 9.11 9.84 -21.21
CA HIS A 30 10.33 10.38 -21.82
C HIS A 30 10.16 11.85 -22.23
N ARG A 31 9.01 12.24 -22.79
CA ARG A 31 8.77 13.63 -23.21
C ARG A 31 8.63 14.57 -22.01
N ALA A 32 7.94 14.14 -20.95
CA ALA A 32 7.80 14.92 -19.73
C ALA A 32 9.15 15.11 -19.01
N VAL A 33 9.95 14.05 -18.90
CA VAL A 33 11.28 14.09 -18.28
C VAL A 33 12.24 14.98 -19.07
N HIS A 34 12.23 14.92 -20.41
CA HIS A 34 13.04 15.82 -21.22
C HIS A 34 12.60 17.29 -21.10
N ALA A 35 11.29 17.56 -21.01
CA ALA A 35 10.79 18.92 -20.83
C ALA A 35 11.16 19.51 -19.45
N THR A 36 11.07 18.72 -18.38
CA THR A 36 11.41 19.18 -17.03
C THR A 36 12.91 19.32 -16.83
N LEU A 37 13.74 18.42 -17.37
CA LEU A 37 15.19 18.57 -17.39
C LEU A 37 15.63 19.82 -18.18
N GLY A 38 14.97 20.11 -19.31
CA GLY A 38 15.22 21.33 -20.08
C GLY A 38 14.90 22.60 -19.29
N ALA A 39 13.73 22.65 -18.65
CA ALA A 39 13.29 23.83 -17.88
C ALA A 39 14.15 24.08 -16.63
N THR A 40 14.56 23.02 -15.92
CA THR A 40 15.43 23.13 -14.73
C THR A 40 16.83 23.58 -15.09
N ALA A 41 17.41 23.11 -16.21
CA ALA A 41 18.70 23.58 -16.71
C ALA A 41 18.68 25.09 -17.02
N ILE A 42 17.58 25.59 -17.61
CA ILE A 42 17.42 27.02 -17.93
C ILE A 42 17.36 27.85 -16.63
N LEU A 43 16.57 27.44 -15.63
CA LEU A 43 16.46 28.16 -14.37
C LEU A 43 17.77 28.17 -13.56
N VAL A 44 18.51 27.06 -13.54
CA VAL A 44 19.84 27.00 -12.89
C VAL A 44 20.83 27.92 -13.59
N SER A 45 20.84 27.94 -14.94
CA SER A 45 21.73 28.82 -15.71
C SER A 45 21.44 30.31 -15.48
N CYS A 46 20.16 30.68 -15.37
CA CYS A 46 19.75 32.06 -15.13
C CYS A 46 20.07 32.51 -13.69
N GLY A 47 19.85 31.63 -12.70
CA GLY A 47 20.19 31.90 -11.31
C GLY A 47 21.69 32.09 -11.07
N LEU A 48 22.55 31.29 -11.74
CA LEU A 48 24.00 31.48 -11.66
C LEU A 48 24.47 32.83 -12.23
N ALA A 49 23.84 33.33 -13.29
CA ALA A 49 24.20 34.60 -13.91
C ALA A 49 23.85 35.84 -13.04
N CYS A 50 22.78 35.77 -12.26
CA CYS A 50 22.42 36.86 -11.32
C CYS A 50 23.33 36.89 -10.08
N VAL A 51 23.86 35.75 -9.64
CA VAL A 51 24.71 35.71 -8.44
C VAL A 51 26.14 36.19 -8.73
N THR A 52 26.66 36.00 -9.94
CA THR A 52 28.00 36.49 -10.31
C THR A 52 28.05 38.00 -10.55
N THR A 53 26.92 38.64 -10.88
CA THR A 53 26.85 40.09 -11.08
C THR A 53 26.67 40.89 -9.79
N ALA A 54 26.14 40.28 -8.72
CA ALA A 54 26.04 40.93 -7.41
C ALA A 54 27.36 40.97 -6.62
N ALA A 55 28.33 40.10 -6.92
CA ALA A 55 29.62 40.04 -6.21
C ALA A 55 30.63 41.14 -6.62
N ALA A 56 30.28 42.01 -7.57
CA ALA A 56 31.17 43.05 -8.09
C ALA A 56 30.96 44.45 -7.45
N SER A 57 30.04 44.61 -6.51
CA SER A 57 29.67 45.93 -5.97
C SER A 57 29.56 45.95 -4.44
N GLU A 58 30.64 45.64 -3.73
CA GLU A 58 30.73 46.02 -2.32
C GLU A 58 32.18 46.33 -1.92
N LYS A 59 32.60 47.55 -2.25
CA LYS A 59 33.80 48.19 -1.68
C LYS A 59 33.46 49.63 -1.29
N THR A 60 32.80 49.80 -0.15
CA THR A 60 32.61 51.10 0.52
C THR A 60 32.41 50.79 2.01
N GLU A 61 33.49 50.79 2.78
CA GLU A 61 34.02 51.91 3.57
C GLU A 61 33.55 51.80 5.03
N LEU A 62 34.52 51.54 5.91
CA LEU A 62 34.38 51.44 7.35
C LEU A 62 34.05 52.81 7.97
N ALA A 63 33.16 52.80 8.97
CA ALA A 63 33.27 53.72 10.12
C ALA A 63 32.84 52.99 11.40
N PRO A 64 33.58 53.13 12.53
CA PRO A 64 33.22 52.57 13.82
C PRO A 64 32.70 53.66 14.79
N ALA A 65 31.61 53.37 15.51
CA ALA A 65 31.21 54.01 16.75
C ALA A 65 30.15 53.09 17.40
N ALA A 66 30.37 52.45 18.54
CA ALA A 66 30.51 52.95 19.91
C ALA A 66 29.34 52.40 20.74
N LYS A 67 29.67 51.99 21.96
CA LYS A 67 28.86 51.34 23.00
C LYS A 67 27.58 52.11 23.34
N GLU A 68 26.54 51.40 23.80
CA GLU A 68 26.12 51.48 25.22
C GLU A 68 25.09 50.40 25.63
N GLU A 69 25.07 50.24 26.94
CA GLU A 69 24.57 49.22 27.84
C GLU A 69 23.14 49.55 28.28
N SER A 70 22.23 48.56 28.42
CA SER A 70 21.19 48.65 29.46
C SER A 70 20.40 47.35 29.69
N THR A 71 20.04 47.20 30.94
CA THR A 71 19.49 46.11 31.76
C THR A 71 18.05 45.64 31.48
N ALA A 72 17.88 44.32 31.71
CA ALA A 72 16.81 43.63 32.46
C ALA A 72 15.34 44.07 32.34
N ASP A 73 14.45 43.12 32.01
CA ASP A 73 13.43 42.59 32.93
C ASP A 73 12.77 41.35 32.30
N THR A 74 12.65 40.24 33.03
CA THR A 74 11.90 39.07 32.57
C THR A 74 11.22 38.44 33.78
N THR A 75 9.92 38.69 33.84
CA THR A 75 8.99 38.19 34.83
C THR A 75 8.63 36.74 34.50
N VAL A 76 8.83 35.88 35.49
CA VAL A 76 8.46 34.47 35.52
C VAL A 76 6.95 34.37 35.78
N VAL A 77 6.22 33.64 34.94
CA VAL A 77 4.87 33.15 35.26
C VAL A 77 4.89 31.63 35.19
N ASP A 78 4.46 31.06 36.32
CA ASP A 78 4.47 29.68 36.75
C ASP A 78 3.04 29.15 36.58
N GLU A 79 2.79 28.10 35.79
CA GLU A 79 1.52 27.35 35.87
C GLU A 79 1.60 25.90 35.32
N LYS A 80 1.82 24.93 36.24
CA LYS A 80 1.05 23.68 36.54
C LYS A 80 0.09 23.13 35.44
N PRO A 81 -0.04 21.79 35.15
CA PRO A 81 -0.39 20.68 36.08
C PRO A 81 0.35 19.32 35.84
N ALA A 82 0.68 18.53 36.87
CA ALA A 82 -0.13 17.60 37.67
C ALA A 82 -0.72 16.35 36.94
N ALA A 83 -0.05 15.22 37.18
CA ALA A 83 -0.57 13.86 37.44
C ALA A 83 -1.45 13.12 36.41
N SER A 84 -0.98 11.95 35.95
CA SER A 84 -1.64 10.67 36.27
C SER A 84 -0.73 9.49 35.89
N ALA A 85 -0.22 8.80 36.91
CA ALA A 85 0.46 7.52 36.78
C ALA A 85 -0.55 6.44 37.19
N GLY A 86 -0.74 5.46 36.30
CA GLY A 86 -1.55 4.28 36.56
C GLY A 86 -1.05 3.12 35.72
N SER A 87 -0.20 2.28 36.31
CA SER A 87 -0.04 0.89 35.88
C SER A 87 -1.31 0.10 36.22
N PRO A 88 -1.59 -0.99 35.49
CA PRO A 88 -1.46 -2.26 36.19
C PRO A 88 -0.72 -3.32 35.38
N THR A 89 0.04 -4.08 36.16
CA THR A 89 0.46 -5.48 36.00
C THR A 89 -0.60 -6.36 35.34
N THR A 90 -0.14 -7.28 34.49
CA THR A 90 -0.76 -8.60 34.35
C THR A 90 0.36 -9.61 34.21
N ASP A 91 0.49 -10.35 35.31
CA ASP A 91 1.27 -11.57 35.53
C ASP A 91 0.95 -12.61 34.44
N GLU A 92 1.96 -13.28 33.88
CA GLU A 92 2.36 -14.62 34.33
C GLU A 92 1.29 -15.67 33.98
N ASP A 93 1.48 -16.36 32.85
CA ASP A 93 1.26 -17.80 32.89
C ASP A 93 2.28 -18.53 32.01
N ALA A 94 3.03 -19.36 32.70
CA ALA A 94 3.98 -20.30 32.18
C ALA A 94 3.22 -21.61 31.90
N SER A 95 3.35 -22.17 30.70
CA SER A 95 3.04 -23.59 30.57
C SER A 95 3.90 -24.28 29.51
N ALA A 96 4.90 -24.95 30.08
CA ALA A 96 5.25 -26.34 29.82
C ALA A 96 5.56 -26.79 28.38
N ALA A 97 6.85 -27.02 28.18
CA ALA A 97 7.44 -28.21 27.56
C ALA A 97 6.48 -29.39 27.30
N ASN A 98 6.64 -30.09 26.17
CA ASN A 98 7.50 -31.29 26.04
C ASN A 98 7.40 -31.84 24.58
N PRO A 99 8.01 -32.99 24.20
CA PRO A 99 9.16 -33.02 23.31
C PRO A 99 8.93 -33.85 22.02
N ALA A 100 9.97 -33.91 21.19
CA ALA A 100 10.37 -35.05 20.37
C ALA A 100 9.26 -35.97 19.81
N SER A 101 9.03 -35.89 18.49
CA SER A 101 8.49 -37.03 17.75
C SER A 101 9.61 -37.69 16.95
N GLU A 102 9.78 -38.96 17.26
CA GLU A 102 10.82 -39.86 16.85
C GLU A 102 10.87 -40.09 15.35
N THR A 103 12.09 -40.15 14.86
CA THR A 103 12.49 -40.79 13.61
C THR A 103 12.13 -42.27 13.65
N ALA A 104 10.94 -42.64 13.17
CA ALA A 104 10.59 -44.03 12.90
C ALA A 104 11.06 -44.43 11.50
N THR A 105 12.27 -44.95 11.45
CA THR A 105 12.78 -45.83 10.39
C THR A 105 11.85 -47.04 10.26
N ALA A 106 11.06 -47.13 9.18
CA ALA A 106 10.27 -48.30 8.84
C ALA A 106 10.72 -48.92 7.51
N ALA A 107 11.37 -50.07 7.67
CA ALA A 107 11.54 -51.19 6.75
C ALA A 107 11.14 -50.99 5.28
N ARG A 108 12.17 -50.99 4.43
CA ARG A 108 12.10 -51.21 2.99
C ARG A 108 11.74 -52.69 2.72
N THR A 109 10.46 -53.00 2.57
CA THR A 109 10.00 -54.29 2.05
C THR A 109 10.08 -54.29 0.53
N THR A 110 11.09 -54.95 -0.03
CA THR A 110 11.17 -55.29 -1.45
C THR A 110 10.12 -56.36 -1.78
N LYS A 111 8.92 -55.92 -2.17
CA LYS A 111 7.85 -56.80 -2.67
C LYS A 111 7.88 -56.83 -4.20
N SER A 112 8.41 -57.94 -4.70
CA SER A 112 7.97 -58.70 -5.88
C SER A 112 7.41 -57.91 -7.07
N ALA A 113 8.25 -57.77 -8.10
CA ALA A 113 7.86 -57.44 -9.46
C ALA A 113 7.01 -58.59 -10.06
N ALA A 114 5.71 -58.56 -9.80
CA ALA A 114 4.71 -59.16 -10.68
C ALA A 114 4.25 -58.05 -11.63
N ALA A 115 4.19 -58.34 -12.92
CA ALA A 115 3.81 -57.40 -13.95
C ALA A 115 2.41 -56.84 -13.69
N ASP A 116 2.35 -55.61 -13.17
CA ASP A 116 1.14 -54.81 -13.04
C ASP A 116 0.62 -54.51 -14.46
N GLU A 117 -0.53 -55.07 -14.80
CA GLU A 117 -1.33 -54.55 -15.89
C GLU A 117 -1.66 -53.07 -15.58
N PRO A 118 -1.55 -52.16 -16.57
CA PRO A 118 -1.81 -50.75 -16.33
C PRO A 118 -3.25 -50.57 -15.84
N THR A 119 -3.40 -50.26 -14.56
CA THR A 119 -4.68 -49.84 -13.99
C THR A 119 -5.06 -48.54 -14.68
N ILE A 120 -5.99 -48.63 -15.63
CA ILE A 120 -6.54 -47.47 -16.32
C ILE A 120 -7.21 -46.63 -15.24
N TYR A 121 -6.65 -45.45 -14.96
CA TYR A 121 -7.25 -44.48 -14.06
C TYR A 121 -8.54 -43.98 -14.71
N THR A 122 -9.64 -44.68 -14.44
CA THR A 122 -10.99 -44.15 -14.65
C THR A 122 -11.15 -43.02 -13.65
N GLY A 123 -11.24 -41.79 -14.16
CA GLY A 123 -11.35 -40.58 -13.35
C GLY A 123 -12.54 -40.60 -12.38
N PRO A 124 -12.73 -39.52 -11.61
CA PRO A 124 -13.82 -39.42 -10.64
C PRO A 124 -15.17 -39.76 -11.28
N VAL A 125 -15.93 -40.66 -10.64
CA VAL A 125 -17.28 -41.02 -11.07
C VAL A 125 -18.25 -40.05 -10.42
N TYR A 126 -18.88 -39.22 -11.24
CA TYR A 126 -19.84 -38.22 -10.78
C TYR A 126 -21.26 -38.80 -10.69
N PRO A 127 -22.05 -38.41 -9.67
CA PRO A 127 -23.40 -38.92 -9.50
C PRO A 127 -24.34 -38.37 -10.59
N ALA A 128 -25.34 -39.17 -10.96
CA ALA A 128 -26.28 -38.86 -12.04
C ALA A 128 -27.25 -37.70 -11.70
N ASP A 129 -27.36 -37.33 -10.42
CA ASP A 129 -28.17 -36.23 -9.92
C ASP A 129 -27.47 -34.86 -10.02
N ARG A 130 -26.22 -34.82 -10.50
CA ARG A 130 -25.46 -33.59 -10.67
C ARG A 130 -26.18 -32.64 -11.65
N PRO A 131 -26.56 -31.43 -11.21
CA PRO A 131 -27.21 -30.47 -12.09
C PRO A 131 -26.30 -30.05 -13.25
N THR A 132 -26.88 -29.80 -14.42
CA THR A 132 -26.11 -29.42 -15.62
C THR A 132 -25.37 -28.09 -15.46
N TRP A 133 -25.90 -27.17 -14.65
CA TRP A 133 -25.26 -25.88 -14.41
C TRP A 133 -23.89 -25.99 -13.72
N VAL A 134 -23.60 -27.12 -13.06
CA VAL A 134 -22.30 -27.37 -12.42
C VAL A 134 -21.19 -27.55 -13.46
N THR A 135 -21.51 -28.11 -14.62
CA THR A 135 -20.55 -28.38 -15.72
C THR A 135 -20.60 -27.33 -16.83
N GLU A 136 -21.55 -26.38 -16.76
CA GLU A 136 -21.61 -25.26 -17.67
C GLU A 136 -20.38 -24.36 -17.49
N PRO A 137 -19.72 -23.93 -18.58
CA PRO A 137 -18.63 -22.98 -18.49
C PRO A 137 -19.12 -21.64 -17.94
N ASN A 138 -18.19 -20.82 -17.45
CA ASN A 138 -18.50 -19.44 -17.09
C ASN A 138 -19.07 -18.71 -18.32
N VAL A 139 -20.31 -18.23 -18.20
CA VAL A 139 -21.03 -17.58 -19.29
C VAL A 139 -21.47 -16.20 -18.88
N THR A 140 -21.40 -15.28 -19.84
CA THR A 140 -22.06 -13.97 -19.75
C THR A 140 -23.39 -14.08 -20.47
N ARG A 141 -24.50 -13.94 -19.73
CA ARG A 141 -25.85 -13.93 -20.32
C ARG A 141 -26.45 -12.55 -20.11
N GLY A 142 -26.39 -11.72 -21.17
CA GLY A 142 -26.83 -10.33 -21.11
C GLY A 142 -26.00 -9.53 -20.09
N ASP A 143 -26.69 -8.90 -19.14
CA ASP A 143 -26.06 -8.08 -18.09
C ASP A 143 -25.60 -8.89 -16.86
N THR A 144 -25.66 -10.21 -16.93
CA THR A 144 -25.30 -11.08 -15.82
C THR A 144 -24.13 -11.97 -16.20
N HIS A 145 -23.04 -11.88 -15.45
CA HIS A 145 -21.91 -12.80 -15.55
C HIS A 145 -22.07 -13.88 -14.48
N THR A 146 -22.05 -15.15 -14.88
CA THR A 146 -22.17 -16.27 -13.93
C THR A 146 -20.88 -17.07 -13.87
N VAL A 147 -20.43 -17.37 -12.65
CA VAL A 147 -19.24 -18.18 -12.38
C VAL A 147 -19.61 -19.31 -11.44
N VAL A 148 -19.23 -20.53 -11.80
CA VAL A 148 -19.41 -21.70 -10.92
C VAL A 148 -18.16 -21.83 -10.06
N VAL A 149 -18.36 -22.00 -8.75
CA VAL A 149 -17.29 -22.16 -7.77
C VAL A 149 -17.48 -23.49 -7.05
N ASP A 150 -16.39 -24.24 -6.92
CA ASP A 150 -16.34 -25.52 -6.23
C ASP A 150 -15.49 -25.44 -4.95
N SER A 151 -15.83 -26.28 -3.96
CA SER A 151 -14.99 -26.49 -2.78
C SER A 151 -13.76 -27.36 -3.07
N GLY A 152 -13.77 -28.07 -4.20
CA GLY A 152 -12.95 -29.27 -4.39
C GLY A 152 -13.39 -30.44 -3.48
N PRO A 153 -12.72 -31.59 -3.59
CA PRO A 153 -13.06 -32.79 -2.83
C PRO A 153 -12.56 -32.69 -1.38
N CYS A 154 -13.44 -32.96 -0.42
CA CYS A 154 -13.21 -32.76 1.01
C CYS A 154 -13.84 -33.89 1.84
N TYR A 155 -13.29 -34.17 3.03
CA TYR A 155 -13.74 -35.29 3.86
C TYR A 155 -14.96 -34.93 4.71
N SER A 156 -14.96 -33.73 5.28
CA SER A 156 -16.02 -33.26 6.18
C SER A 156 -16.78 -32.08 5.60
N ARG A 157 -18.06 -31.95 5.97
CA ARG A 157 -18.88 -30.80 5.54
C ARG A 157 -18.26 -29.46 5.94
N GLN A 158 -17.68 -29.37 7.14
CA GLN A 158 -17.10 -28.14 7.64
C GLN A 158 -15.86 -27.73 6.83
N GLU A 159 -15.02 -28.69 6.48
CA GLU A 159 -13.87 -28.48 5.59
C GLU A 159 -14.32 -28.04 4.19
N CYS A 160 -15.35 -28.68 3.63
CA CYS A 160 -15.92 -28.28 2.34
C CYS A 160 -16.41 -26.82 2.36
N LEU A 161 -17.09 -26.41 3.42
CA LEU A 161 -17.60 -25.04 3.55
C LEU A 161 -16.45 -24.03 3.66
N ALA A 162 -15.40 -24.34 4.43
CA ALA A 162 -14.24 -23.46 4.55
C ALA A 162 -13.45 -23.36 3.23
N ALA A 163 -13.29 -24.47 2.51
CA ALA A 163 -12.66 -24.50 1.20
C ALA A 163 -13.50 -23.72 0.16
N LEU A 164 -14.82 -23.90 0.17
CA LEU A 164 -15.76 -23.16 -0.66
C LEU A 164 -15.68 -21.65 -0.39
N ASP A 165 -15.59 -21.23 0.87
CA ASP A 165 -15.48 -19.81 1.23
C ASP A 165 -14.20 -19.17 0.66
N ALA A 166 -13.07 -19.89 0.76
CA ALA A 166 -11.82 -19.45 0.16
C ALA A 166 -11.93 -19.37 -1.38
N ALA A 167 -12.56 -20.36 -2.01
CA ALA A 167 -12.78 -20.40 -3.46
C ALA A 167 -13.73 -19.29 -3.94
N LEU A 168 -14.79 -18.98 -3.18
CA LEU A 168 -15.71 -17.88 -3.45
C LEU A 168 -14.98 -16.54 -3.40
N LYS A 169 -14.23 -16.28 -2.31
CA LYS A 169 -13.45 -15.05 -2.17
C LYS A 169 -12.45 -14.89 -3.31
N LYS A 170 -11.70 -15.95 -3.63
CA LYS A 170 -10.73 -15.97 -4.73
C LYS A 170 -11.37 -15.67 -6.08
N SER A 171 -12.52 -16.28 -6.37
CA SER A 171 -13.22 -16.10 -7.65
C SER A 171 -13.79 -14.68 -7.79
N VAL A 172 -14.34 -14.12 -6.72
CA VAL A 172 -14.80 -12.73 -6.69
C VAL A 172 -13.64 -11.75 -6.84
N ASP A 173 -12.52 -11.99 -6.15
CA ASP A 173 -11.34 -11.12 -6.26
C ASP A 173 -10.79 -11.12 -7.69
N ALA A 174 -10.69 -12.30 -8.31
CA ALA A 174 -10.27 -12.42 -9.71
C ALA A 174 -11.22 -11.67 -10.65
N TYR A 175 -12.54 -11.79 -10.45
CA TYR A 175 -13.53 -11.07 -11.24
C TYR A 175 -13.42 -9.55 -11.08
N VAL A 176 -13.21 -9.05 -9.85
CA VAL A 176 -13.07 -7.62 -9.58
C VAL A 176 -11.81 -7.05 -10.26
N ASP A 177 -10.69 -7.76 -10.16
CA ASP A 177 -9.43 -7.35 -10.79
C ASP A 177 -9.55 -7.33 -12.32
N GLU A 178 -10.22 -8.33 -12.91
CA GLU A 178 -10.50 -8.39 -14.35
C GLU A 178 -11.45 -7.27 -14.79
N TYR A 179 -12.56 -7.07 -14.08
CA TYR A 179 -13.58 -6.07 -14.43
C TYR A 179 -13.02 -4.64 -14.36
N LEU A 180 -12.26 -4.32 -13.32
CA LEU A 180 -11.65 -3.00 -13.15
C LEU A 180 -10.36 -2.83 -13.97
N ASN A 181 -9.83 -3.91 -14.55
CA ASN A 181 -8.57 -3.96 -15.28
C ASN A 181 -7.39 -3.39 -14.47
N VAL A 182 -7.37 -3.70 -13.17
CA VAL A 182 -6.33 -3.28 -12.22
C VAL A 182 -6.01 -4.46 -11.30
N ASN A 183 -4.76 -4.91 -11.33
CA ASN A 183 -4.30 -6.01 -10.48
C ASN A 183 -4.38 -5.62 -9.00
N GLY A 184 -5.02 -6.44 -8.17
CA GLY A 184 -5.17 -6.19 -6.75
C GLY A 184 -6.23 -5.16 -6.37
N ALA A 185 -7.07 -4.70 -7.32
CA ALA A 185 -8.20 -3.82 -7.04
C ALA A 185 -9.17 -4.43 -6.00
N ALA A 186 -9.34 -5.75 -6.03
CA ALA A 186 -10.15 -6.50 -5.07
C ALA A 186 -9.72 -6.27 -3.62
N SER A 187 -8.41 -6.13 -3.37
CA SER A 187 -7.87 -5.88 -2.02
C SER A 187 -8.27 -4.50 -1.48
N HIS A 188 -8.50 -3.53 -2.36
CA HIS A 188 -8.89 -2.17 -2.00
C HIS A 188 -10.40 -2.00 -1.84
N VAL A 189 -11.19 -2.73 -2.62
CA VAL A 189 -12.66 -2.76 -2.47
C VAL A 189 -13.07 -3.56 -1.23
N ASN A 190 -12.29 -4.60 -0.88
CA ASN A 190 -12.46 -5.43 0.32
C ASN A 190 -13.90 -5.93 0.53
N LEU A 191 -14.38 -6.76 -0.40
CA LEU A 191 -15.68 -7.41 -0.27
C LEU A 191 -15.64 -8.47 0.83
N SER A 192 -16.50 -8.30 1.84
CA SER A 192 -16.61 -9.26 2.93
C SER A 192 -17.24 -10.56 2.43
N LEU A 193 -16.83 -11.70 3.01
CA LEU A 193 -17.40 -13.01 2.67
C LEU A 193 -18.92 -13.07 2.90
N ASN A 194 -19.42 -12.34 3.90
CA ASN A 194 -20.86 -12.26 4.17
C ASN A 194 -21.59 -11.54 3.02
N GLN A 195 -21.09 -10.39 2.56
CA GLN A 195 -21.65 -9.72 1.38
C GLN A 195 -21.62 -10.62 0.14
N ILE A 196 -20.53 -11.36 -0.08
CA ILE A 196 -20.45 -12.31 -1.20
C ILE A 196 -21.55 -13.37 -1.10
N ARG A 197 -21.76 -13.97 0.07
CA ARG A 197 -22.80 -14.98 0.28
C ARG A 197 -24.21 -14.44 0.13
N THR A 198 -24.47 -13.20 0.56
CA THR A 198 -25.81 -12.62 0.55
C THR A 198 -26.18 -12.00 -0.81
N GLU A 199 -25.24 -11.33 -1.46
CA GLU A 199 -25.52 -10.53 -2.66
C GLU A 199 -25.17 -11.27 -3.96
N LEU A 200 -24.11 -12.08 -3.96
CA LEU A 200 -23.55 -12.68 -5.18
C LEU A 200 -23.91 -14.16 -5.36
N VAL A 201 -24.13 -14.91 -4.28
CA VAL A 201 -24.49 -16.34 -4.38
C VAL A 201 -25.97 -16.47 -4.72
N ASP A 202 -26.29 -17.22 -5.78
CA ASP A 202 -27.66 -17.54 -6.13
C ASP A 202 -28.25 -18.55 -5.11
N PRO A 203 -29.31 -18.20 -4.35
CA PRO A 203 -29.86 -19.07 -3.33
C PRO A 203 -30.51 -20.34 -3.89
N GLU A 204 -30.92 -20.34 -5.16
CA GLU A 204 -31.56 -21.50 -5.81
C GLU A 204 -30.53 -22.47 -6.41
N ARG A 205 -29.30 -22.00 -6.68
CA ARG A 205 -28.26 -22.77 -7.38
C ARG A 205 -27.14 -23.20 -6.44
N HIS A 206 -27.52 -24.13 -5.58
CA HIS A 206 -26.65 -24.83 -4.66
C HIS A 206 -26.69 -26.33 -4.96
N TYR A 207 -25.52 -26.95 -4.99
CA TYR A 207 -25.41 -28.40 -5.04
C TYR A 207 -24.38 -28.90 -4.04
N ALA A 208 -24.73 -29.95 -3.31
CA ALA A 208 -23.83 -30.66 -2.42
C ALA A 208 -23.92 -32.15 -2.80
N GLY A 209 -22.79 -32.71 -3.20
CA GLY A 209 -22.70 -34.08 -3.69
C GLY A 209 -21.59 -34.86 -3.02
N THR A 210 -21.60 -36.16 -3.25
CA THR A 210 -20.49 -37.06 -2.92
C THR A 210 -19.95 -37.62 -4.23
N VAL A 211 -18.64 -37.58 -4.39
CA VAL A 211 -17.91 -38.12 -5.54
C VAL A 211 -17.08 -39.30 -5.06
N GLU A 212 -17.20 -40.42 -5.78
CA GLU A 212 -16.43 -41.62 -5.49
C GLU A 212 -15.05 -41.52 -6.14
N PHE A 213 -14.01 -41.57 -5.30
CA PHE A 213 -12.62 -41.66 -5.72
C PHE A 213 -12.05 -43.04 -5.39
N SER A 214 -10.87 -43.37 -5.93
CA SER A 214 -10.20 -44.66 -5.67
C SER A 214 -9.87 -44.91 -4.19
N PHE A 215 -9.79 -43.86 -3.39
CA PHE A 215 -9.53 -43.90 -1.94
C PHE A 215 -10.79 -43.65 -1.09
N GLY A 216 -11.98 -43.67 -1.70
CA GLY A 216 -13.28 -43.58 -1.03
C GLY A 216 -14.12 -42.36 -1.40
N PRO A 217 -15.33 -42.25 -0.84
CA PRO A 217 -16.24 -41.15 -1.09
C PRO A 217 -15.72 -39.85 -0.49
N MET A 218 -15.66 -38.79 -1.30
CA MET A 218 -15.39 -37.42 -0.87
C MET A 218 -16.59 -36.54 -1.16
N ARG A 219 -16.77 -35.49 -0.37
CA ARG A 219 -17.84 -34.52 -0.55
C ARG A 219 -17.34 -33.39 -1.43
N GLU A 220 -18.26 -32.78 -2.18
CA GLU A 220 -18.02 -31.56 -2.94
C GLU A 220 -19.23 -30.64 -2.77
N GLU A 221 -18.98 -29.34 -2.63
CA GLU A 221 -20.01 -28.30 -2.57
C GLU A 221 -19.79 -27.33 -3.72
N TYR A 222 -20.86 -27.00 -4.43
CA TYR A 222 -20.86 -26.09 -5.57
C TYR A 222 -21.85 -24.95 -5.32
N ARG A 223 -21.43 -23.74 -5.70
CA ARG A 223 -22.27 -22.54 -5.70
C ARG A 223 -22.09 -21.80 -7.02
N GLN A 224 -23.16 -21.20 -7.52
CA GLN A 224 -23.06 -20.27 -8.62
C GLN A 224 -23.04 -18.83 -8.11
N LEU A 225 -22.00 -18.09 -8.50
CA LEU A 225 -21.90 -16.65 -8.34
C LEU A 225 -22.58 -15.96 -9.51
N ARG A 226 -23.32 -14.89 -9.22
CA ARG A 226 -24.03 -14.07 -10.19
C ARG A 226 -23.65 -12.60 -10.03
N PHE A 227 -22.83 -12.12 -10.96
CA PHE A 227 -22.43 -10.72 -11.01
C PHE A 227 -23.42 -9.95 -11.88
N THR A 228 -24.35 -9.24 -11.23
CA THR A 228 -25.37 -8.45 -11.91
C THR A 228 -24.84 -7.07 -12.30
N ARG A 229 -25.66 -6.30 -13.00
CA ARG A 229 -25.35 -4.90 -13.33
C ARG A 229 -25.28 -4.02 -12.09
N GLU A 230 -26.21 -4.19 -11.16
CA GLU A 230 -26.28 -3.40 -9.91
C GLU A 230 -25.02 -3.61 -9.08
N PHE A 231 -24.52 -4.84 -8.99
CA PHE A 231 -23.26 -5.14 -8.34
C PHE A 231 -22.08 -4.40 -8.99
N ARG A 232 -22.01 -4.40 -10.33
CA ARG A 232 -20.96 -3.72 -11.09
C ARG A 232 -21.00 -2.20 -10.94
N GLU A 233 -22.19 -1.61 -10.97
CA GLU A 233 -22.37 -0.18 -10.71
C GLU A 233 -21.91 0.19 -9.29
N GLY A 234 -22.28 -0.63 -8.29
CA GLY A 234 -21.80 -0.47 -6.92
C GLY A 234 -20.28 -0.66 -6.78
N LEU A 235 -19.68 -1.55 -7.57
CA LEU A 235 -18.24 -1.77 -7.63
C LEU A 235 -17.52 -0.55 -8.22
N ASP A 236 -18.05 0.03 -9.30
CA ASP A 236 -17.52 1.24 -9.91
C ASP A 236 -17.55 2.43 -8.93
N ASP A 237 -18.63 2.58 -8.17
CA ASP A 237 -18.74 3.66 -7.17
C ASP A 237 -17.74 3.49 -6.02
N ARG A 238 -17.60 2.27 -5.48
CA ARG A 238 -16.58 1.97 -4.46
C ARG A 238 -15.17 2.21 -4.99
N TRP A 239 -14.91 1.83 -6.24
CA TRP A 239 -13.61 2.06 -6.87
C TRP A 239 -13.31 3.55 -7.04
N ARG A 240 -14.29 4.34 -7.48
CA ARG A 240 -14.15 5.81 -7.56
C ARG A 240 -13.83 6.43 -6.21
N GLU A 241 -14.45 5.96 -5.12
CA GLU A 241 -14.14 6.42 -3.76
C GLU A 241 -12.70 6.09 -3.37
N VAL A 242 -12.23 4.87 -3.64
CA VAL A 242 -10.83 4.46 -3.41
C VAL A 242 -9.87 5.37 -4.17
N VAL A 243 -10.13 5.62 -5.45
CA VAL A 243 -9.30 6.48 -6.31
C VAL A 243 -9.31 7.92 -5.81
N ALA A 244 -10.47 8.46 -5.45
CA ALA A 244 -10.61 9.81 -4.93
C ALA A 244 -9.85 9.98 -3.61
N ARG A 245 -9.98 9.04 -2.67
CA ARG A 245 -9.24 9.04 -1.40
C ARG A 245 -7.74 8.97 -1.64
N ASN A 246 -7.27 8.13 -2.56
CA ASN A 246 -5.85 8.03 -2.87
C ASN A 246 -5.30 9.34 -3.46
N ARG A 247 -6.05 9.98 -4.37
CA ARG A 247 -5.68 11.29 -4.93
C ARG A 247 -5.63 12.38 -3.86
N LEU A 248 -6.58 12.39 -2.94
CA LEU A 248 -6.61 13.35 -1.83
C LEU A 248 -5.43 13.13 -0.87
N LEU A 249 -5.12 11.89 -0.53
CA LEU A 249 -3.97 11.55 0.31
C LEU A 249 -2.66 11.97 -0.36
N LYS A 250 -2.48 11.67 -1.65
CA LYS A 250 -1.27 12.06 -2.40
C LYS A 250 -1.10 13.58 -2.46
N THR A 251 -2.17 14.31 -2.80
CA THR A 251 -2.13 15.78 -2.88
C THR A 251 -1.94 16.42 -1.51
N GLY A 252 -2.63 15.91 -0.48
CA GLY A 252 -2.48 16.35 0.90
C GLY A 252 -1.08 16.11 1.45
N LEU A 253 -0.48 14.95 1.18
CA LEU A 253 0.89 14.64 1.59
C LEU A 253 1.91 15.54 0.88
N GLY A 254 1.72 15.78 -0.42
CA GLY A 254 2.56 16.70 -1.19
C GLY A 254 2.48 18.13 -0.67
N ALA A 255 1.27 18.67 -0.50
CA ALA A 255 1.07 20.02 0.03
C ALA A 255 1.56 20.16 1.47
N GLY A 256 1.28 19.17 2.33
CA GLY A 256 1.76 19.11 3.70
C GLY A 256 3.29 19.08 3.78
N GLY A 257 3.95 18.31 2.91
CA GLY A 257 5.41 18.28 2.81
C GLY A 257 6.01 19.64 2.44
N VAL A 258 5.41 20.35 1.48
CA VAL A 258 5.83 21.71 1.10
C VAL A 258 5.66 22.68 2.27
N LEU A 259 4.50 22.66 2.94
CA LEU A 259 4.26 23.54 4.11
C LEU A 259 5.21 23.23 5.26
N MET A 260 5.48 21.95 5.53
CA MET A 260 6.45 21.54 6.54
C MET A 260 7.86 22.03 6.20
N MET A 261 8.26 21.95 4.92
CA MET A 261 9.53 22.50 4.45
C MET A 261 9.61 24.02 4.63
N LEU A 262 8.57 24.78 4.28
CA LEU A 262 8.50 26.22 4.52
C LEU A 262 8.58 26.53 6.02
N ALA A 263 7.90 25.77 6.86
CA ALA A 263 7.93 25.96 8.31
C ALA A 263 9.35 25.80 8.88
N VAL A 264 10.13 24.82 8.39
CA VAL A 264 11.54 24.65 8.76
C VAL A 264 12.38 25.85 8.34
N VAL A 265 12.20 26.36 7.11
CA VAL A 265 12.92 27.53 6.61
C VAL A 265 12.58 28.80 7.40
N CYS A 266 11.29 29.04 7.68
CA CYS A 266 10.86 30.17 8.50
C CYS A 266 11.36 30.07 9.94
N GLY A 267 11.34 28.85 10.52
CA GLY A 267 11.89 28.57 11.85
C GLY A 267 13.38 28.87 11.92
N TYR A 268 14.14 28.48 10.87
CA TYR A 268 15.56 28.79 10.73
C TYR A 268 15.82 30.30 10.72
N PHE A 269 15.12 31.07 9.88
CA PHE A 269 15.31 32.52 9.82
C PHE A 269 14.99 33.23 11.14
N LYS A 270 13.93 32.78 11.83
CA LYS A 270 13.57 33.34 13.13
C LYS A 270 14.65 33.04 14.20
N ALA A 271 15.19 31.83 14.20
CA ALA A 271 16.27 31.44 15.11
C ALA A 271 17.60 32.18 14.80
N ASP A 272 17.90 32.40 13.53
CA ASP A 272 19.09 33.17 13.11
C ASP A 272 18.97 34.64 13.56
N THR A 273 17.80 35.26 13.36
CA THR A 273 17.52 36.63 13.80
C THR A 273 17.64 36.77 15.32
N ALA A 274 17.15 35.77 16.08
CA ALA A 274 17.24 35.76 17.54
C ALA A 274 18.69 35.62 18.07
N THR A 275 19.57 34.94 17.32
CA THR A 275 20.95 34.69 17.74
C THR A 275 21.96 35.72 17.21
N ARG A 276 21.50 36.77 16.51
CA ARG A 276 22.33 37.81 15.87
C ARG A 276 23.48 37.22 15.03
N GLY A 277 23.28 36.02 14.46
CA GLY A 277 24.28 35.35 13.63
C GLY A 277 25.45 34.66 14.36
N TYR A 278 25.50 34.68 15.70
CA TYR A 278 26.62 34.07 16.46
C TYR A 278 26.75 32.55 16.25
N TYR A 279 25.66 31.89 15.85
CA TYR A 279 25.61 30.43 15.66
C TYR A 279 25.26 29.97 14.24
N SER A 280 25.43 30.84 13.23
CA SER A 280 25.00 30.59 11.84
C SER A 280 25.46 29.23 11.28
N GLY A 281 26.70 28.81 11.57
CA GLY A 281 27.24 27.51 11.10
C GLY A 281 26.54 26.28 11.70
N ARG A 282 26.26 26.29 13.02
CA ARG A 282 25.57 25.18 13.70
C ARG A 282 24.10 25.12 13.30
N LEU A 283 23.48 26.28 13.13
CA LEU A 283 22.09 26.41 12.70
C LEU A 283 21.89 25.90 11.26
N GLN A 284 22.85 26.15 10.36
CA GLN A 284 22.81 25.61 8.99
C GLN A 284 22.87 24.08 8.98
N PHE A 285 23.73 23.48 9.80
CA PHE A 285 23.80 22.02 9.93
C PHE A 285 22.48 21.44 10.45
N GLY A 286 21.87 22.08 11.46
CA GLY A 286 20.57 21.67 11.99
C GLY A 286 19.45 21.73 10.95
N ALA A 287 19.37 22.82 10.17
CA ALA A 287 18.39 22.95 9.10
C ALA A 287 18.60 21.91 7.99
N ALA A 288 19.84 21.68 7.56
CA ALA A 288 20.16 20.64 6.58
C ALA A 288 19.79 19.25 7.09
N ALA A 289 20.08 18.94 8.36
CA ALA A 289 19.72 17.68 8.99
C ALA A 289 18.18 17.49 9.03
N ALA A 290 17.43 18.54 9.38
CA ALA A 290 15.96 18.52 9.41
C ALA A 290 15.35 18.26 8.02
N ILE A 291 15.89 18.91 6.99
CA ILE A 291 15.46 18.69 5.60
C ILE A 291 15.75 17.24 5.18
N LEU A 292 16.94 16.73 5.49
CA LEU A 292 17.32 15.35 5.18
C LEU A 292 16.38 14.35 5.87
N THR A 293 16.06 14.57 7.15
CA THR A 293 15.12 13.71 7.88
C THR A 293 13.74 13.73 7.25
N LEU A 294 13.27 14.91 6.82
CA LEU A 294 11.99 15.07 6.14
C LEU A 294 11.96 14.34 4.80
N VAL A 295 13.04 14.40 4.02
CA VAL A 295 13.16 13.67 2.74
C VAL A 295 13.16 12.15 2.98
N ILE A 296 13.89 11.67 3.99
CA ILE A 296 13.92 10.25 4.34
C ILE A 296 12.53 9.79 4.79
N ALA A 297 11.88 10.54 5.68
CA ALA A 297 10.53 10.24 6.15
C ALA A 297 9.52 10.23 4.99
N GLY A 298 9.60 11.22 4.09
CA GLY A 298 8.77 11.28 2.89
C GLY A 298 8.98 10.08 1.97
N ALA A 299 10.22 9.64 1.77
CA ALA A 299 10.54 8.46 0.96
C ALA A 299 10.00 7.16 1.58
N VAL A 300 10.11 7.01 2.91
CA VAL A 300 9.56 5.84 3.62
C VAL A 300 8.04 5.81 3.49
N VAL A 301 7.36 6.94 3.73
CA VAL A 301 5.90 7.04 3.61
C VAL A 301 5.45 6.78 2.17
N ALA A 302 6.15 7.32 1.17
CA ALA A 302 5.84 7.07 -0.23
C ALA A 302 5.98 5.58 -0.61
N GLY A 303 6.92 4.86 0.01
CA GLY A 303 7.07 3.41 -0.19
C GLY A 303 5.93 2.58 0.40
N TRP A 304 5.19 3.11 1.38
CA TRP A 304 4.06 2.43 2.02
C TRP A 304 2.74 2.63 1.27
N ILE A 305 2.66 3.62 0.39
CA ILE A 305 1.45 3.88 -0.40
C ILE A 305 1.38 2.79 -1.49
N PRO A 306 0.37 1.91 -1.47
CA PRO A 306 0.22 0.89 -2.50
C PRO A 306 0.08 1.58 -3.86
N ARG A 307 0.85 1.11 -4.83
CA ARG A 307 0.81 1.59 -6.21
C ARG A 307 -0.46 1.04 -6.86
N LEU A 308 -1.54 1.79 -6.70
CA LEU A 308 -2.79 1.71 -7.45
C LEU A 308 -2.57 2.14 -8.90
#